data_AF-A0A7W1CUF2-F1
#
_entry.id   AF-A0A7W1CUF2-F1
#
_cell.length_a   1.000
_cell.length_b   1.000
_cell.length_c   1.000
_cell.angle_alpha   90.00
_cell.angle_beta   90.00
_cell.angle_gamma   90.00
#
_symmetry.space_group_name_H-M   'P 1'
#
loop_
_entity.id
_entity.type
_entity.pdbx_description
1 polymer ?
#
loop_
_entity_poly.entity_id
_entity_poly.type
_entity_poly.pdbx_seq_one_letter_code
_entity_poly.pdbx_strand_id
1 'polypeptide(L)'
;PELLAYAKQGGVVVVQYNTTPGPKPNELPHPLKVSRDRVTDENAEVRILAPNHPLLSFPNKITARDFAGWVQERGLYFPEQWDAAWTPILSSNDPGEPPRDGGLLVTQVEKGWFIYTGYSWFRELPAGVPGAYRLFANMISLGHSGK
;
A
#
# COMPACT_ATOMS: atom_id res chain seq x y z
N PRO A 1 4.43 21.12 -1.59
CA PRO A 1 2.97 20.86 -1.54
C PRO A 1 2.49 20.59 -0.11
N GLU A 2 1.22 20.93 0.18
CA GLU A 2 0.61 20.87 1.51
C GLU A 2 0.60 19.45 2.10
N LEU A 3 0.36 18.43 1.28
CA LEU A 3 0.37 17.03 1.74
C LEU A 3 1.75 16.58 2.25
N LEU A 4 2.83 16.96 1.56
CA LEU A 4 4.19 16.68 2.02
C LEU A 4 4.49 17.44 3.32
N ALA A 5 4.02 18.69 3.46
CA ALA A 5 4.18 19.45 4.70
C ALA A 5 3.41 18.79 5.86
N TYR A 6 2.20 18.28 5.62
CA TYR A 6 1.42 17.52 6.59
C TYR A 6 2.15 16.25 7.04
N ALA A 7 2.68 15.46 6.10
CA ALA A 7 3.48 14.28 6.44
C ALA A 7 4.71 14.63 7.29
N LYS A 8 5.47 15.67 6.89
CA LYS A 8 6.66 16.14 7.63
C LYS A 8 6.35 16.52 9.08
N GLN A 9 5.14 17.01 9.36
CA GLN A 9 4.68 17.39 10.70
C GLN A 9 4.18 16.21 11.55
N GLY A 10 4.25 14.97 11.06
CA GLY A 10 3.81 13.77 11.78
C GLY A 10 2.50 13.18 11.26
N GLY A 11 1.92 13.76 10.21
CA GLY A 11 0.76 13.20 9.54
C GLY A 11 1.07 11.92 8.75
N VAL A 12 0.03 11.18 8.41
CA VAL A 12 0.10 10.05 7.47
C VAL A 12 -0.64 10.42 6.20
N VAL A 13 0.03 10.37 5.05
CA VAL A 13 -0.58 10.55 3.74
C VAL A 13 -0.73 9.18 3.06
N VAL A 14 -1.95 8.86 2.64
CA VAL A 14 -2.26 7.65 1.85
C VAL A 14 -2.72 8.05 0.47
N VAL A 15 -1.95 7.69 -0.54
CA VAL A 15 -2.27 7.90 -1.95
C VAL A 15 -2.87 6.61 -2.51
N GLN A 16 -4.18 6.60 -2.69
CA GLN A 16 -4.97 5.46 -3.16
C GLN A 16 -5.80 5.80 -4.39
N TYR A 17 -6.42 4.78 -4.99
CA TYR A 17 -7.18 4.91 -6.24
C TYR A 17 -6.34 5.53 -7.37
N ASN A 18 -5.13 4.99 -7.53
CA ASN A 18 -4.18 5.46 -8.52
C ASN A 18 -4.55 4.94 -9.92
N THR A 19 -4.37 5.78 -10.93
CA THR A 19 -4.46 5.42 -12.35
C THR A 19 -3.23 5.92 -13.06
N THR A 20 -2.85 5.36 -14.21
CA THR A 20 -1.78 5.95 -15.04
C THR A 20 -2.17 7.37 -15.52
N PRO A 21 -1.28 8.38 -15.43
CA PRO A 21 0.17 8.28 -15.22
C PRO A 21 0.65 8.19 -13.76
N GLY A 22 -0.26 8.24 -12.78
CA GLY A 22 0.06 8.23 -11.35
C GLY A 22 0.20 9.64 -10.76
N PRO A 23 0.60 9.74 -9.49
CA PRO A 23 0.88 11.01 -8.82
C PRO A 23 1.99 11.78 -9.53
N LYS A 24 1.92 13.12 -9.51
CA LYS A 24 2.98 13.93 -10.12
C LYS A 24 4.27 13.81 -9.30
N PRO A 25 5.46 13.88 -9.92
CA PRO A 25 6.72 13.77 -9.18
C PRO A 25 6.87 14.76 -8.02
N ASN A 26 6.32 15.97 -8.15
CA ASN A 26 6.35 17.00 -7.11
C ASN A 26 5.37 16.76 -5.95
N GLU A 27 4.48 15.77 -6.06
CA GLU A 27 3.53 15.36 -5.01
C GLU A 27 4.09 14.22 -4.13
N LEU A 28 5.20 13.61 -4.54
CA LEU A 28 5.82 12.46 -3.89
C LEU A 28 7.08 12.87 -3.10
N PRO A 29 7.38 12.20 -1.97
CA PRO A 29 8.62 12.44 -1.23
C PRO A 29 9.85 11.87 -1.94
N HIS A 30 9.68 10.77 -2.66
CA HIS A 30 10.72 10.08 -3.41
C HIS A 30 10.17 9.56 -4.74
N PRO A 31 10.99 9.46 -5.80
CA PRO A 31 10.54 8.99 -7.11
C PRO A 31 9.89 7.60 -7.07
N LEU A 32 8.80 7.43 -7.81
CA LEU A 32 8.24 6.14 -8.20
C LEU A 32 7.61 6.26 -9.59
N LYS A 33 7.53 5.14 -10.31
CA LYS A 33 6.96 5.04 -11.65
C LYS A 33 5.82 4.03 -11.65
N VAL A 34 4.61 4.54 -11.75
CA VAL A 34 3.38 3.74 -11.89
C VAL A 34 3.36 3.05 -13.25
N SER A 35 3.10 1.75 -13.28
CA SER A 35 2.92 0.99 -14.52
C SER A 35 1.43 0.73 -14.79
N ARG A 36 1.14 -0.08 -15.81
CA ARG A 36 -0.20 -0.62 -16.06
C ARG A 36 -0.41 -2.01 -15.45
N ASP A 37 0.56 -2.51 -14.69
CA ASP A 37 0.51 -3.83 -14.08
C ASP A 37 -0.63 -3.93 -13.08
N ARG A 38 -1.22 -5.12 -13.01
CA ARG A 38 -2.41 -5.44 -12.23
C ARG A 38 -2.24 -6.82 -11.65
N VAL A 39 -3.06 -7.11 -10.65
CA VAL A 39 -3.29 -8.47 -10.16
C VAL A 39 -4.81 -8.63 -10.15
N THR A 40 -5.31 -9.30 -11.18
CA THR A 40 -6.73 -9.41 -11.50
C THR A 40 -7.38 -10.66 -10.93
N ASP A 41 -6.60 -11.66 -10.53
CA ASP A 41 -7.11 -12.81 -9.81
C ASP A 41 -7.37 -12.43 -8.34
N GLU A 42 -8.64 -12.40 -7.93
CA GLU A 42 -9.05 -12.15 -6.54
C GLU A 42 -8.47 -13.17 -5.54
N ASN A 43 -8.10 -14.37 -6.01
CA ASN A 43 -7.51 -15.43 -5.20
C ASN A 43 -5.98 -15.44 -5.23
N ALA A 44 -5.34 -14.52 -5.98
CA ALA A 44 -3.89 -14.41 -6.01
C ALA A 44 -3.31 -14.31 -4.59
N GLU A 45 -2.22 -15.03 -4.34
CA GLU A 45 -1.52 -15.02 -3.06
C GLU A 45 -0.93 -13.63 -2.78
N VAL A 46 -1.22 -13.08 -1.60
CA VAL A 46 -0.54 -11.89 -1.10
C VAL A 46 0.55 -12.30 -0.11
N ARG A 47 1.80 -11.98 -0.46
CA ARG A 47 3.00 -12.28 0.32
C ARG A 47 3.46 -11.05 1.10
N ILE A 48 3.84 -11.25 2.35
CA ILE A 48 4.41 -10.21 3.22
C ILE A 48 5.91 -10.11 2.97
N LEU A 49 6.38 -8.93 2.54
CA LEU A 49 7.80 -8.66 2.26
C LEU A 49 8.54 -8.06 3.46
N ALA A 50 7.85 -7.25 4.26
CA ALA A 50 8.44 -6.52 5.37
C ALA A 50 7.78 -6.91 6.72
N PRO A 51 7.95 -8.15 7.20
CA PRO A 51 7.19 -8.70 8.34
C PRO A 51 7.37 -7.92 9.66
N ASN A 52 8.48 -7.19 9.80
CA ASN A 52 8.79 -6.39 10.99
C ASN A 52 8.34 -4.93 10.85
N HIS A 53 7.73 -4.52 9.73
CA HIS A 53 7.30 -3.15 9.53
C HIS A 53 6.09 -2.82 10.43
N PRO A 54 6.05 -1.65 11.09
CA PRO A 54 4.97 -1.30 12.03
C PRO A 54 3.57 -1.34 11.41
N LEU A 55 3.46 -1.03 10.10
CA LEU A 55 2.21 -1.16 9.34
C LEU A 55 1.59 -2.57 9.46
N LEU A 56 2.38 -3.63 9.60
CA LEU A 56 1.86 -5.00 9.71
C LEU A 56 1.56 -5.45 11.14
N SER A 57 1.84 -4.62 12.15
CA SER A 57 1.70 -5.01 13.55
C SER A 57 0.87 -4.06 14.42
N PHE A 58 0.54 -2.85 13.96
CA PHE A 58 -0.23 -1.89 14.74
C PHE A 58 -1.30 -1.13 13.92
N PRO A 59 -2.53 -0.96 14.46
CA PRO A 59 -3.06 -1.54 15.70
C PRO A 59 -3.41 -3.04 15.57
N ASN A 60 -3.43 -3.57 14.36
CA ASN A 60 -3.73 -4.98 14.10
C ASN A 60 -2.47 -5.73 13.68
N LYS A 61 -2.29 -6.95 14.19
CA LYS A 61 -1.34 -7.89 13.59
C LYS A 61 -1.92 -8.44 12.29
N ILE A 62 -1.23 -8.17 11.18
CA ILE A 62 -1.62 -8.60 9.84
C ILE A 62 -0.90 -9.90 9.49
N THR A 63 -1.64 -10.82 8.90
CA THR A 63 -1.18 -12.15 8.48
C THR A 63 -1.76 -12.48 7.11
N ALA A 64 -1.35 -13.61 6.53
CA ALA A 64 -1.94 -14.11 5.29
C ALA A 64 -3.48 -14.24 5.33
N ARG A 65 -4.07 -14.45 6.53
CA ARG A 65 -5.52 -14.57 6.71
C ARG A 65 -6.29 -13.26 6.43
N ASP A 66 -5.63 -12.12 6.58
CA ASP A 66 -6.24 -10.81 6.32
C ASP A 66 -6.44 -10.55 4.81
N PHE A 67 -5.91 -11.43 3.95
CA PHE A 67 -6.12 -11.39 2.49
C PHE A 67 -7.16 -12.40 2.00
N ALA A 68 -7.83 -13.12 2.91
CA ALA A 68 -8.90 -14.06 2.54
C ALA A 68 -10.23 -13.33 2.25
N GLY A 69 -11.01 -13.86 1.31
CA GLY A 69 -12.35 -13.37 1.00
C GLY A 69 -12.39 -12.01 0.29
N TRP A 70 -11.28 -11.60 -0.32
CA TRP A 70 -11.26 -10.44 -1.21
C TRP A 70 -12.06 -10.72 -2.48
N VAL A 71 -12.55 -9.66 -3.12
CA VAL A 71 -13.46 -9.78 -4.27
C VAL A 71 -12.91 -9.11 -5.51
N GLN A 72 -13.18 -9.71 -6.66
CA GLN A 72 -12.90 -9.25 -8.01
C GLN A 72 -11.42 -9.15 -8.41
N GLU A 73 -10.57 -8.40 -7.69
CA GLU A 73 -9.14 -8.24 -8.03
C GLU A 73 -8.32 -7.78 -6.83
N ARG A 74 -7.02 -8.12 -6.76
CA ARG A 74 -6.16 -7.62 -5.67
C ARG A 74 -5.84 -6.14 -5.85
N GLY A 75 -5.49 -5.73 -7.05
CA GLY A 75 -5.05 -4.36 -7.25
C GLY A 75 -4.65 -4.01 -8.66
N LEU A 76 -4.53 -2.71 -8.88
CA LEU A 76 -4.35 -2.11 -10.17
C LEU A 76 -3.22 -1.08 -10.14
N TYR A 77 -2.57 -0.91 -11.28
CA TYR A 77 -1.58 0.14 -11.51
C TYR A 77 -0.43 0.10 -10.51
N PHE A 78 0.15 -1.09 -10.30
CA PHE A 78 1.27 -1.22 -9.38
C PHE A 78 2.50 -0.50 -9.97
N PRO A 79 3.26 0.27 -9.16
CA PRO A 79 4.57 0.76 -9.55
C PRO A 79 5.49 -0.38 -9.98
N GLU A 80 6.26 -0.14 -11.03
CA GLU A 80 7.29 -1.06 -11.53
C GLU A 80 8.71 -0.64 -11.10
N GLN A 81 8.88 0.63 -10.72
CA GLN A 81 10.14 1.20 -10.28
C GLN A 81 9.90 2.23 -9.18
N TRP A 82 10.79 2.27 -8.19
CA TRP A 82 10.76 3.23 -7.09
C TRP A 82 12.15 3.42 -6.49
N ASP A 83 12.35 4.56 -5.85
CA ASP A 83 13.57 4.86 -5.09
C ASP A 83 13.71 3.93 -3.88
N ALA A 84 14.95 3.62 -3.47
CA ALA A 84 15.24 2.72 -2.35
C ALA A 84 14.71 3.21 -0.99
N ALA A 85 14.34 4.49 -0.87
CA ALA A 85 13.66 5.03 0.31
C ALA A 85 12.24 4.46 0.50
N TRP A 86 11.63 3.88 -0.54
CA TRP A 86 10.36 3.17 -0.42
C TRP A 86 10.58 1.73 0.04
N THR A 87 9.88 1.36 1.11
CA THR A 87 9.79 -0.02 1.58
C THR A 87 8.59 -0.70 0.93
N PRO A 88 8.77 -1.73 0.09
CA PRO A 88 7.67 -2.56 -0.38
C PRO A 88 7.18 -3.47 0.75
N ILE A 89 5.88 -3.44 1.02
CA ILE A 89 5.28 -4.15 2.16
C ILE A 89 4.69 -5.49 1.75
N LEU A 90 4.06 -5.54 0.58
CA LEU A 90 3.31 -6.69 0.08
C LEU A 90 3.68 -6.98 -1.37
N SER A 91 3.67 -8.26 -1.73
CA SER A 91 3.83 -8.75 -3.11
C SER A 91 2.62 -9.57 -3.50
N SER A 92 2.20 -9.47 -4.76
CA SER A 92 1.16 -10.32 -5.34
C SER A 92 1.38 -10.43 -6.84
N ASN A 93 0.85 -11.47 -7.48
CA ASN A 93 0.85 -11.63 -8.93
C ASN A 93 -0.24 -12.61 -9.37
N ASP A 94 -0.73 -12.45 -10.60
CA ASP A 94 -1.60 -13.44 -11.22
C ASP A 94 -0.81 -14.73 -11.53
N PRO A 95 -1.48 -15.89 -11.66
CA PRO A 95 -0.82 -17.16 -11.95
C PRO A 95 0.05 -17.09 -13.21
N GLY A 96 1.33 -17.45 -13.08
CA GLY A 96 2.29 -17.44 -14.19
C GLY A 96 2.92 -16.08 -14.49
N GLU A 97 2.52 -15.01 -13.80
CA GLU A 97 3.12 -13.69 -13.95
C GLU A 97 4.27 -13.42 -12.95
N PRO A 98 5.19 -12.48 -13.26
CA PRO A 98 6.21 -12.04 -12.30
C PRO A 98 5.60 -11.40 -11.04
N PRO A 99 6.26 -11.52 -9.87
CA PRO A 99 5.86 -10.83 -8.65
C PRO A 99 5.73 -9.32 -8.83
N ARG A 100 4.66 -8.73 -8.29
CA ARG A 100 4.43 -7.29 -8.29
C ARG A 100 4.51 -6.76 -6.85
N ASP A 101 5.66 -6.19 -6.52
CA ASP A 101 6.00 -5.78 -5.14
C ASP A 101 5.60 -4.32 -4.83
N GLY A 102 5.18 -3.57 -5.85
CA GLY A 102 4.82 -2.15 -5.73
C GLY A 102 3.42 -1.87 -5.18
N GLY A 103 2.60 -2.89 -4.92
CA GLY A 103 1.18 -2.70 -4.57
C GLY A 103 0.94 -1.92 -3.27
N LEU A 104 1.91 -1.97 -2.34
CA LEU A 104 1.91 -1.17 -1.12
C LEU A 104 3.35 -0.74 -0.81
N LEU A 105 3.66 0.53 -1.09
CA LEU A 105 4.95 1.15 -0.83
C LEU A 105 4.80 2.16 0.31
N VAL A 106 5.74 2.12 1.26
CA VAL A 106 5.73 3.01 2.43
C VAL A 106 7.08 3.67 2.59
N THR A 107 7.09 4.95 2.92
CA THR A 107 8.31 5.67 3.28
C THR A 107 8.06 6.62 4.43
N GLN A 108 9.06 6.78 5.29
CA GLN A 108 9.02 7.74 6.38
C GLN A 108 9.43 9.12 5.85
N VAL A 109 8.65 10.15 6.18
CA VAL A 109 8.91 11.53 5.79
C VAL A 109 9.06 12.37 7.05
N GLU A 110 10.30 12.58 7.47
CA GLU A 110 10.65 13.23 8.74
C GLU A 110 9.88 12.59 9.91
N LYS A 111 8.90 13.28 10.49
CA LYS A 111 8.13 12.82 11.66
C LYS A 111 6.93 11.95 11.29
N GLY A 112 6.53 11.91 10.02
CA GLY A 112 5.33 11.20 9.58
C GLY A 112 5.61 10.21 8.46
N TRP A 113 4.55 9.85 7.74
CA TRP A 113 4.58 8.74 6.79
C TRP A 113 3.89 9.10 5.49
N PHE A 114 4.38 8.49 4.42
CA PHE A 114 3.78 8.58 3.10
C PHE A 114 3.63 7.18 2.53
N ILE A 115 2.42 6.88 2.07
CA ILE A 115 2.02 5.55 1.63
C ILE A 115 1.45 5.67 0.21
N TYR A 116 2.01 4.91 -0.70
CA TYR A 116 1.39 4.64 -2.00
C TYR A 116 0.73 3.26 -1.95
N THR A 117 -0.49 3.16 -2.47
CA THR A 117 -1.16 1.87 -2.59
C THR A 117 -1.95 1.73 -3.89
N GLY A 118 -1.74 0.59 -4.56
CA GLY A 118 -2.48 0.15 -5.75
C GLY A 118 -3.55 -0.91 -5.46
N TYR A 119 -3.67 -1.38 -4.21
CA TYR A 119 -4.68 -2.38 -3.85
C TYR A 119 -6.10 -1.83 -3.98
N SER A 120 -7.05 -2.70 -4.32
CA SER A 120 -8.42 -2.35 -4.68
C SER A 120 -9.34 -2.06 -3.48
N TRP A 121 -8.93 -1.15 -2.59
CA TRP A 121 -9.69 -0.80 -1.38
C TRP A 121 -11.14 -0.37 -1.67
N PHE A 122 -11.37 0.26 -2.82
CA PHE A 122 -12.69 0.68 -3.28
C PHE A 122 -13.64 -0.50 -3.60
N ARG A 123 -13.13 -1.73 -3.69
CA ARG A 123 -13.91 -2.97 -3.78
C ARG A 123 -14.00 -3.66 -2.44
N GLU A 124 -12.86 -3.83 -1.76
CA GLU A 124 -12.79 -4.63 -0.54
C GLU A 124 -13.50 -3.98 0.65
N LEU A 125 -13.38 -2.66 0.80
CA LEU A 125 -14.04 -1.96 1.90
C LEU A 125 -15.57 -2.01 1.73
N PRO A 126 -16.18 -1.63 0.57
CA PRO A 126 -17.63 -1.78 0.41
C PRO A 126 -18.15 -3.21 0.50
N ALA A 127 -17.34 -4.21 0.10
CA ALA A 127 -17.69 -5.62 0.22
C ALA A 127 -17.64 -6.15 1.67
N GLY A 128 -17.16 -5.34 2.63
CA GLY A 128 -17.15 -5.73 4.04
C GLY A 128 -15.98 -6.64 4.42
N VAL A 129 -14.91 -6.70 3.62
CA VAL A 129 -13.79 -7.64 3.82
C VAL A 129 -13.00 -7.28 5.09
N PRO A 130 -13.05 -8.10 6.17
CA PRO A 130 -12.54 -7.68 7.47
C PRO A 130 -11.04 -7.37 7.49
N GLY A 131 -10.25 -8.12 6.73
CA GLY A 131 -8.81 -7.91 6.65
C GLY A 131 -8.42 -6.63 5.91
N ALA A 132 -9.22 -6.19 4.93
CA ALA A 132 -9.02 -4.90 4.26
C ALA A 132 -9.21 -3.73 5.24
N TYR A 133 -10.24 -3.78 6.09
CA TYR A 133 -10.43 -2.78 7.15
C TYR A 133 -9.28 -2.76 8.16
N ARG A 134 -8.80 -3.93 8.60
CA ARG A 134 -7.65 -4.02 9.53
C ARG A 134 -6.40 -3.40 8.95
N LEU A 135 -6.06 -3.73 7.70
CA LEU A 135 -4.87 -3.20 7.04
C LEU A 135 -5.00 -1.70 6.76
N PHE A 136 -6.19 -1.23 6.35
CA PHE A 136 -6.44 0.20 6.16
C PHE A 136 -6.35 1.00 7.47
N ALA A 137 -6.88 0.46 8.57
CA ALA A 137 -6.74 1.02 9.91
C ALA A 137 -5.26 1.13 10.32
N ASN A 138 -4.44 0.12 10.00
CA ASN A 138 -3.00 0.18 10.23
C ASN A 138 -2.31 1.28 9.41
N MET A 139 -2.67 1.45 8.14
CA MET A 139 -2.12 2.52 7.31
C MET A 139 -2.35 3.89 7.95
N ILE A 140 -3.60 4.24 8.29
CA ILE A 140 -3.91 5.56 8.85
C ILE A 140 -3.37 5.75 10.28
N SER A 141 -3.14 4.67 11.02
CA SER A 141 -2.63 4.70 12.39
C SER A 141 -1.10 4.74 12.48
N LEU A 142 -0.39 4.64 11.36
CA LEU A 142 1.06 4.46 11.34
C LEU A 142 1.84 5.56 12.10
N GLY A 143 1.38 6.81 12.06
CA GLY A 143 1.95 7.94 12.81
C GLY A 143 1.79 7.85 14.34
N HIS A 144 1.06 6.86 14.83
CA HIS A 144 0.89 6.54 16.26
C HIS A 144 1.63 5.27 16.67
N SER A 145 2.24 4.53 15.74
CA SER A 145 3.02 3.35 16.08
C SER A 145 4.25 3.73 16.91
N GLY A 146 4.44 3.08 18.06
CA GLY A 146 5.54 3.35 18.98
C GLY A 146 5.35 4.55 19.93
N LYS A 147 4.17 5.17 19.96
CA LYS A 147 3.67 5.93 21.12
C LYS A 147 2.94 4.99 22.07
#